data_AF-A0A3D5VC78-F1
#
_entry.id   AF-A0A3D5VC78-F1
#
_cell.length_a   1.000
_cell.length_b   1.000
_cell.length_c   1.000
_cell.angle_alpha   90.00
_cell.angle_beta   90.00
_cell.angle_gamma   90.00
#
_symmetry.space_group_name_H-M   'P 1'
#
loop_
_entity.id
_entity.type
_entity.pdbx_description
1 polymer ?
#
loop_
_entity_poly.entity_id
_entity_poly.type
_entity_poly.pdbx_seq_one_letter_code
_entity_poly.pdbx_strand_id
1 'polypeptide(L)'
;MCFCSLDPKNPTSKEAQRAPFLIAESYLKLEQYPQAETALLKFQEAYPSYKNRDKLLFQLAIAQFQQQKYQIALQNYTTLIQDYPLSD
;
A
#
# COMPACT_ATOMS: atom_id res chain seq x y z
N MET A 1 -28.07 20.04 16.96
CA MET A 1 -26.92 20.83 16.44
C MET A 1 -25.73 19.86 16.40
N CYS A 2 -25.52 19.15 15.29
CA CYS A 2 -24.48 19.50 14.30
C CYS A 2 -23.27 20.14 14.97
N PHE A 3 -22.21 19.36 15.21
CA PHE A 3 -21.02 19.27 14.36
C PHE A 3 -20.08 18.30 15.08
N CYS A 4 -20.16 17.01 14.74
CA CYS A 4 -19.05 16.10 14.99
C CYS A 4 -17.89 16.66 14.18
N SER A 5 -16.90 17.19 14.90
CA SER A 5 -15.62 17.64 14.38
C SER A 5 -15.00 16.49 13.59
N LEU A 6 -15.27 16.46 12.29
CA LEU A 6 -14.51 15.67 11.33
C LEU A 6 -13.13 16.33 11.27
N ASP A 7 -12.26 15.90 12.18
CA ASP A 7 -10.85 16.20 12.12
C ASP A 7 -10.31 15.68 10.77
N PRO A 8 -9.69 16.54 9.93
CA PRO A 8 -9.02 16.10 8.70
C PRO A 8 -7.80 15.20 8.98
N LYS A 9 -7.52 14.92 10.25
CA LYS A 9 -6.42 14.10 10.78
C LYS A 9 -6.89 12.81 11.46
N ASN A 10 -8.00 12.21 11.04
CA ASN A 10 -8.36 10.85 11.49
C ASN A 10 -8.11 9.80 10.38
N PRO A 11 -6.84 9.44 10.07
CA PRO A 11 -6.46 8.39 9.12
C PRO A 11 -6.88 6.97 9.56
N THR A 12 -7.52 6.82 10.72
CA THR A 12 -7.79 5.53 11.36
C THR A 12 -9.10 4.86 10.93
N SER A 13 -9.91 5.51 10.08
CA SER A 13 -11.10 4.90 9.50
C SER A 13 -10.70 3.93 8.37
N LYS A 14 -11.27 2.71 8.38
CA LYS A 14 -11.08 1.71 7.32
C LYS A 14 -11.40 2.27 5.93
N GLU A 15 -12.29 3.25 5.89
CA GLU A 15 -12.73 3.95 4.69
C GLU A 15 -11.67 4.96 4.19
N ALA A 16 -10.97 5.66 5.10
CA ALA A 16 -9.87 6.58 4.76
C ALA A 16 -8.67 5.86 4.13
N GLN A 17 -8.44 4.60 4.50
CA GLN A 17 -7.40 3.73 3.94
C GLN A 17 -7.82 3.13 2.58
N ARG A 18 -9.12 3.00 2.31
CA ARG A 18 -9.61 2.33 1.11
C ARG A 18 -9.34 3.12 -0.17
N ALA A 19 -9.54 4.43 -0.13
CA ALA A 19 -9.36 5.30 -1.30
C ALA A 19 -7.92 5.30 -1.86
N PRO A 20 -6.88 5.60 -1.07
CA PRO A 20 -5.50 5.62 -1.58
C PRO A 20 -5.00 4.23 -1.98
N PHE A 21 -5.47 3.17 -1.33
CA PHE A 21 -5.17 1.80 -1.72
C PHE A 21 -5.78 1.43 -3.08
N LEU A 22 -7.04 1.81 -3.34
CA LEU A 22 -7.68 1.64 -4.66
C LEU A 22 -7.00 2.43 -5.77
N ILE A 23 -6.45 3.61 -5.45
CA ILE A 23 -5.66 4.42 -6.39
C ILE A 23 -4.41 3.66 -6.82
N ALA A 24 -3.66 3.07 -5.87
CA ALA A 24 -2.51 2.23 -6.18
C ALA A 24 -2.88 1.01 -7.03
N GLU A 25 -3.97 0.31 -6.69
CA GLU A 25 -4.49 -0.81 -7.49
C GLU A 25 -4.85 -0.39 -8.92
N SER A 26 -5.43 0.80 -9.07
CA SER A 26 -5.78 1.35 -10.38
C SER A 26 -4.52 1.62 -11.21
N TYR A 27 -3.48 2.21 -10.60
CA TYR A 27 -2.21 2.41 -11.28
C TYR A 27 -1.54 1.10 -11.71
N LEU A 28 -1.60 0.05 -10.88
CA LEU A 28 -1.12 -1.28 -11.27
C LEU A 28 -1.87 -1.83 -12.48
N LYS A 29 -3.22 -1.71 -12.50
CA LYS A 29 -4.05 -2.17 -13.62
C LYS A 29 -3.83 -1.38 -14.91
N LEU A 30 -3.43 -0.12 -14.79
CA LEU A 30 -3.07 0.75 -15.92
C LEU A 30 -1.60 0.58 -16.35
N GLU A 31 -0.87 -0.38 -15.76
CA GLU A 31 0.56 -0.60 -15.98
C GLU A 31 1.43 0.64 -15.67
N GLN A 32 0.89 1.56 -14.88
CA GLN A 32 1.56 2.77 -14.41
C GLN A 32 2.36 2.45 -13.14
N TYR A 33 3.31 1.54 -13.28
CA TYR A 33 4.06 0.98 -12.16
C TYR A 33 4.83 2.02 -11.32
N PRO A 34 5.47 3.06 -11.91
CA PRO A 34 6.13 4.10 -11.11
C PRO A 34 5.15 4.91 -10.24
N GLN A 35 3.97 5.21 -10.77
CA GLN A 35 2.90 5.90 -10.05
C GLN A 35 2.31 5.01 -8.96
N ALA A 36 2.13 3.71 -9.25
CA ALA A 36 1.69 2.72 -8.27
C ALA A 36 2.66 2.63 -7.09
N GLU A 37 3.96 2.50 -7.36
CA GLU A 37 5.00 2.46 -6.33
C GLU A 37 4.97 3.72 -5.46
N THR A 38 4.91 4.90 -6.08
CA THR A 38 4.84 6.18 -5.34
C THR A 38 3.59 6.27 -4.45
N ALA A 39 2.44 5.83 -4.96
CA ALA A 39 1.19 5.83 -4.21
C ALA A 39 1.23 4.85 -3.02
N LEU A 40 1.79 3.66 -3.22
CA LEU A 40 1.93 2.64 -2.18
C LEU A 40 2.93 3.04 -1.09
N LEU A 41 4.06 3.66 -1.44
CA LEU A 41 5.03 4.17 -0.47
C LEU A 41 4.42 5.27 0.40
N LYS A 42 3.73 6.23 -0.21
CA LYS A 42 3.00 7.28 0.53
C LYS A 42 1.92 6.69 1.44
N PHE A 43 1.24 5.64 0.98
CA PHE A 43 0.28 4.92 1.80
C PHE A 43 0.95 4.26 3.01
N GLN A 44 2.08 3.58 2.81
CA GLN A 44 2.82 2.92 3.88
C GLN A 44 3.30 3.91 4.95
N GLU A 45 3.75 5.10 4.53
CA GLU A 45 4.15 6.20 5.42
C GLU A 45 2.96 6.78 6.19
N ALA A 46 1.82 6.96 5.51
CA ALA A 46 0.60 7.49 6.12
C ALA A 46 -0.08 6.50 7.07
N TYR A 47 0.05 5.19 6.80
CA TYR A 47 -0.65 4.12 7.52
C TYR A 47 0.33 3.02 7.97
N PRO A 48 1.28 3.32 8.88
CA PRO A 48 2.27 2.34 9.31
C PRO A 48 1.66 1.15 10.07
N SER A 49 0.46 1.32 10.66
CA SER A 49 -0.30 0.27 11.35
C SER A 49 -1.37 -0.39 10.48
N TYR A 50 -1.24 -0.30 9.14
CA TYR A 50 -2.20 -0.93 8.22
C TYR A 50 -2.28 -2.44 8.46
N LYS A 51 -3.51 -2.94 8.67
CA LYS A 51 -3.74 -4.35 9.01
C LYS A 51 -3.33 -5.31 7.90
N ASN A 52 -3.41 -4.88 6.64
CA ASN A 52 -3.10 -5.71 5.47
C ASN A 52 -1.78 -5.26 4.81
N ARG A 53 -0.75 -5.04 5.64
CA ARG A 53 0.60 -4.67 5.16
C ARG A 53 1.16 -5.69 4.19
N ASP A 54 0.79 -6.95 4.33
CA ASP A 54 1.09 -8.04 3.41
C ASP A 54 0.63 -7.73 1.97
N LYS A 55 -0.65 -7.37 1.79
CA LYS A 55 -1.21 -7.02 0.48
C LYS A 55 -0.53 -5.79 -0.11
N LEU A 56 -0.17 -4.82 0.73
CA LEU A 56 0.56 -3.63 0.30
C LEU A 56 1.97 -3.97 -0.18
N LEU A 57 2.74 -4.74 0.58
CA LEU A 57 4.08 -5.19 0.22
C LEU A 57 4.06 -6.02 -1.07
N PHE A 58 3.06 -6.88 -1.24
CA PHE A 58 2.87 -7.65 -2.47
C PHE A 58 2.64 -6.75 -3.69
N GLN A 59 1.75 -5.76 -3.58
CA GLN A 59 1.49 -4.80 -4.66
C GLN A 59 2.70 -3.93 -4.98
N LEU A 60 3.46 -3.53 -3.96
CA LEU A 60 4.69 -2.75 -4.11
C LEU A 60 5.74 -3.58 -4.87
N ALA A 61 5.89 -4.85 -4.49
CA ALA A 61 6.82 -5.77 -5.12
C ALA A 61 6.41 -6.08 -6.57
N ILE A 62 5.11 -6.18 -6.90
CA ILE A 62 4.64 -6.27 -8.29
C ILE A 62 5.02 -5.02 -9.08
N ALA A 63 4.74 -3.83 -8.54
CA ALA A 63 5.08 -2.56 -9.19
C ALA A 63 6.59 -2.47 -9.49
N GLN A 64 7.43 -2.91 -8.55
CA GLN A 64 8.88 -2.91 -8.70
C GLN A 64 9.37 -3.98 -9.66
N PHE A 65 8.78 -5.18 -9.62
CA PHE A 65 9.10 -6.26 -10.53
C PHE A 65 8.85 -5.87 -11.98
N GLN A 66 7.70 -5.25 -12.26
CA GLN A 66 7.34 -4.77 -13.60
C GLN A 66 8.21 -3.60 -14.07
N GLN A 67 8.77 -2.81 -13.14
CA GLN A 67 9.80 -1.81 -13.43
C GLN A 67 11.21 -2.39 -13.60
N GLN A 68 11.36 -3.72 -13.62
CA GLN A 68 12.65 -4.43 -13.67
C GLN A 68 13.55 -4.16 -12.46
N LYS A 69 13.01 -3.64 -11.36
CA LYS A 69 13.71 -3.40 -10.08
C LYS A 69 13.75 -4.69 -9.26
N TYR A 70 14.26 -5.78 -9.85
CA TYR A 70 14.14 -7.12 -9.30
C TYR A 70 14.76 -7.28 -7.91
N GLN A 71 15.89 -6.62 -7.65
CA GLN A 71 16.52 -6.66 -6.31
C GLN A 71 15.63 -6.05 -5.23
N ILE A 72 14.99 -4.91 -5.53
CA ILE A 72 14.11 -4.22 -4.58
C ILE A 72 12.80 -5.01 -4.40
N ALA A 73 12.25 -5.54 -5.49
CA ALA A 73 11.09 -6.43 -5.44
C ALA A 73 11.37 -7.67 -4.57
N LEU A 74 12.54 -8.30 -4.75
CA LEU A 74 12.96 -9.47 -3.98
C LEU A 74 13.10 -9.15 -2.49
N GLN A 75 13.67 -7.99 -2.14
CA GLN A 75 13.71 -7.54 -0.75
C GLN A 75 12.31 -7.42 -0.15
N ASN A 76 11.39 -6.75 -0.85
CA ASN A 76 10.00 -6.61 -0.38
C ASN A 76 9.25 -7.94 -0.29
N TYR A 77 9.46 -8.88 -1.22
CA TYR A 77 8.92 -10.23 -1.12
C TYR A 77 9.52 -11.01 0.05
N THR A 78 10.82 -10.83 0.32
CA THR A 78 11.49 -11.49 1.45
C THR A 78 10.96 -10.96 2.77
N THR A 79 10.82 -9.64 2.90
CA THR A 79 10.19 -9.00 4.07
C THR A 79 8.75 -9.46 4.24
N LEU A 80 7.98 -9.56 3.16
CA LEU A 80 6.63 -10.11 3.18
C LEU A 80 6.60 -11.52 3.79
N ILE A 81 7.46 -12.43 3.31
CA ILE A 81 7.50 -13.83 3.76
C ILE A 81 8.02 -13.94 5.21
N GLN A 82 8.97 -13.09 5.60
CA GLN A 82 9.56 -13.10 6.94
C GLN A 82 8.63 -12.51 8.00
N ASP A 83 7.97 -11.40 7.70
CA ASP A 83 7.09 -10.69 8.64
C ASP A 83 5.67 -11.28 8.63
N TYR A 84 5.26 -11.92 7.53
CA TYR A 84 3.92 -12.52 7.34
C TYR A 84 4.00 -13.93 6.75
N PRO A 85 4.60 -14.92 7.45
CA PRO A 85 4.79 -16.28 6.95
C PRO A 85 3.50 -17.09 6.75
N LEU A 86 2.34 -16.58 7.20
CA LEU A 86 1.04 -17.25 7.25
C LEU A 86 -0.11 -16.33 6.80
N SER A 87 0.11 -15.46 5.81
CA SER A 87 -1.01 -14.74 5.17
C SER A 87 -1.85 -15.74 4.35
N ASP A 88 -2.85 -16.34 5.00
CA ASP A 88 -3.97 -17.10 4.40
C ASP A 88 -4.94 -16.18 3.64
#